data_AF-A0A2U9CYN5-F1
#
_entry.id   AF-A0A2U9CYN5-F1
#
_cell.length_a   1.000
_cell.length_b   1.000
_cell.length_c   1.000
_cell.angle_alpha   90.00
_cell.angle_beta   90.00
_cell.angle_gamma   90.00
#
_symmetry.space_group_name_H-M   'P 1'
#
loop_
_entity.id
_entity.type
_entity.pdbx_description
1 polymer ?
#
loop_
_entity_poly.entity_id
_entity_poly.type
_entity_poly.pdbx_seq_one_letter_code
_entity_poly.pdbx_strand_id
1 'polypeptide(L)'
;MLGETEPEWLSEEVKTGTTIIAIEFNAGVVLGSDSRVSAGASVVNRVMNKLSPLHDKIYCALSGSAADAQTIAEIVNYQLDVHSTEIGEDPQVRSAATLVRNISYKYKEELSAHLIVAGWDRRDGGQVS
;
A
#
# COMPACT_ATOMS: atom_id res chain seq x y z
N MET A 1 -24.80 -34.96 -10.81
CA MET A 1 -23.60 -34.12 -10.63
C MET A 1 -24.08 -32.82 -10.03
N LEU A 2 -23.93 -32.65 -8.71
CA LEU A 2 -24.19 -31.38 -8.05
C LEU A 2 -23.00 -30.47 -8.42
N GLY A 3 -23.25 -29.44 -9.21
CA GLY A 3 -22.28 -28.37 -9.40
C GLY A 3 -22.21 -27.60 -8.09
N GLU A 4 -21.07 -27.69 -7.40
CA GLU A 4 -20.78 -26.84 -6.26
C GLU A 4 -20.81 -25.40 -6.79
N THR A 5 -21.84 -24.66 -6.37
CA THR A 5 -21.94 -23.23 -6.62
C THR A 5 -20.85 -22.60 -5.78
N GLU A 6 -19.90 -21.92 -6.44
CA GLU A 6 -18.82 -21.25 -5.72
C GLU A 6 -19.42 -20.33 -4.64
N PRO A 7 -18.82 -20.29 -3.44
CA PRO A 7 -19.31 -19.46 -2.36
C PRO A 7 -19.53 -18.00 -2.81
N GLU A 8 -20.69 -17.43 -2.49
CA GLU A 8 -21.12 -16.09 -2.91
C GLU A 8 -20.08 -14.98 -2.59
N TRP A 9 -19.32 -15.16 -1.51
CA TRP A 9 -18.24 -14.25 -1.08
C TRP A 9 -17.00 -14.22 -2.00
N LEU A 10 -16.84 -15.19 -2.92
CA LEU A 10 -15.79 -15.14 -3.95
C LEU A 10 -16.16 -14.19 -5.09
N SER A 11 -17.44 -13.85 -5.25
CA SER A 11 -17.96 -13.04 -6.35
C SER A 11 -18.38 -11.62 -5.96
N GLU A 12 -18.38 -11.29 -4.67
CA GLU A 12 -18.73 -9.95 -4.20
C GLU A 12 -17.58 -8.96 -4.40
N GLU A 13 -17.90 -7.83 -5.03
CA GLU A 13 -17.00 -6.68 -5.13
C GLU A 13 -16.58 -6.22 -3.71
N VAL A 14 -15.28 -6.14 -3.46
CA VAL A 14 -14.74 -5.81 -2.14
C VAL A 14 -15.09 -4.35 -1.77
N LYS A 15 -16.20 -4.16 -1.05
CA LYS A 15 -16.56 -2.86 -0.45
C LYS A 15 -15.73 -2.63 0.80
N THR A 16 -14.54 -2.06 0.61
CA THR A 16 -13.56 -1.88 1.69
C THR A 16 -13.97 -0.80 2.69
N GLY A 17 -14.69 0.25 2.27
CA GLY A 17 -14.98 1.43 3.11
C GLY A 17 -13.73 1.97 3.81
N THR A 18 -12.58 1.80 3.17
CA THR A 18 -11.26 2.24 3.66
C THR A 18 -11.10 3.72 3.37
N THR A 19 -10.59 4.45 4.36
CA THR A 19 -10.17 5.85 4.19
C THR A 19 -8.68 5.94 4.46
N ILE A 20 -7.94 6.41 3.46
CA ILE A 20 -6.51 6.75 3.55
C ILE A 20 -6.32 8.18 3.06
N ILE A 21 -5.40 8.92 3.67
CA ILE A 21 -5.07 10.30 3.31
C ILE A 21 -3.58 10.56 3.51
N ALA A 22 -2.99 11.37 2.64
CA ALA A 22 -1.66 11.92 2.82
C ALA A 22 -1.69 13.41 2.48
N ILE A 23 -1.02 14.22 3.29
CA ILE A 23 -0.94 15.68 3.12
C ILE A 23 0.52 16.09 3.19
N GLU A 24 0.98 16.80 2.18
CA GLU A 24 2.30 17.44 2.14
C GLU A 24 2.25 18.79 2.86
N PHE A 25 3.33 19.10 3.60
CA PHE A 25 3.55 20.39 4.24
C PHE A 25 5.03 20.75 4.19
N ASN A 26 5.38 22.00 4.54
CA ASN A 26 6.75 22.53 4.34
C ASN A 26 7.89 21.68 4.93
N ALA A 27 7.66 20.90 5.98
CA ALA A 27 8.69 20.09 6.61
C ALA A 27 8.57 18.58 6.33
N GLY A 28 7.56 18.12 5.57
CA GLY A 28 7.36 16.69 5.32
C GLY A 28 5.94 16.33 4.89
N VAL A 29 5.48 15.17 5.35
CA VAL A 29 4.15 14.64 5.06
C VAL A 29 3.46 14.14 6.32
N VAL A 30 2.13 14.18 6.33
CA VAL A 30 1.28 13.54 7.33
C VAL A 30 0.44 12.49 6.62
N LEU A 31 0.48 11.25 7.10
CA LEU A 31 -0.37 10.16 6.62
C LEU A 31 -1.42 9.80 7.68
N GLY A 32 -2.61 9.41 7.23
CA GLY A 32 -3.68 8.92 8.10
C GLY A 32 -4.48 7.82 7.43
N SER A 33 -4.99 6.89 8.23
CA SER A 33 -5.92 5.85 7.78
C SER A 33 -6.92 5.48 8.86
N ASP A 34 -8.05 4.90 8.46
CA ASP A 34 -8.86 4.10 9.39
C ASP A 34 -8.21 2.72 9.65
N SER A 35 -8.78 1.93 10.57
CA SER A 35 -8.23 0.64 11.00
C SER A 35 -9.13 -0.57 10.73
N ARG A 36 -10.28 -0.36 10.07
CA ARG A 36 -11.31 -1.39 9.87
C ARG A 36 -11.05 -2.17 8.58
N VAL A 37 -11.21 -3.49 8.63
CA VAL A 37 -11.26 -4.39 7.47
C VAL A 37 -12.57 -5.17 7.54
N SER A 38 -13.27 -5.28 6.41
CA SER A 38 -14.53 -6.01 6.29
C SER A 38 -14.48 -7.08 5.21
N ALA A 39 -15.26 -8.14 5.42
CA ALA A 39 -15.66 -9.11 4.41
C ALA A 39 -17.18 -9.00 4.26
N GLY A 40 -17.63 -8.39 3.15
CA GLY A 40 -19.02 -7.97 2.99
C GLY A 40 -19.46 -7.03 4.12
N ALA A 41 -20.59 -7.34 4.76
CA ALA A 41 -21.12 -6.57 5.89
C ALA A 41 -20.40 -6.83 7.23
N SER A 42 -19.54 -7.86 7.31
CA SER A 42 -18.90 -8.27 8.56
C SER A 42 -17.55 -7.59 8.74
N VAL A 43 -17.30 -7.02 9.93
CA VAL A 43 -15.98 -6.48 10.30
C VAL A 43 -15.10 -7.62 10.81
N VAL A 44 -14.07 -7.96 10.04
CA VAL A 44 -13.15 -9.07 10.33
C VAL A 44 -11.90 -8.63 11.07
N ASN A 45 -11.49 -7.36 10.93
CA ASN A 45 -10.42 -6.76 11.73
C ASN A 45 -10.76 -5.30 12.04
N ARG A 46 -10.52 -4.86 13.27
CA ARG A 46 -10.84 -3.50 13.76
C ARG A 46 -9.59 -2.64 13.99
N VAL A 47 -8.41 -3.24 13.98
CA VAL A 47 -7.15 -2.61 14.41
C VAL A 47 -6.04 -2.82 13.38
N MET A 48 -6.42 -2.99 12.11
CA MET A 48 -5.46 -3.13 11.03
C MET A 48 -4.68 -1.83 10.84
N ASN A 49 -3.35 -1.92 10.82
CA ASN A 49 -2.54 -0.79 10.40
C ASN A 49 -2.45 -0.79 8.86
N LYS A 50 -3.03 0.24 8.23
CA LYS A 50 -3.00 0.40 6.77
C LYS A 50 -1.83 1.27 6.30
N LEU A 51 -0.93 1.66 7.19
CA LEU A 51 0.28 2.41 6.88
C LEU A 51 1.48 1.47 7.00
N SER A 52 1.95 0.96 5.86
CA SER A 52 3.10 0.05 5.80
C SER A 52 4.39 0.84 5.56
N PRO A 53 5.47 0.61 6.33
CA PRO A 53 6.76 1.17 5.99
C PRO A 53 7.28 0.55 4.69
N LEU A 54 7.84 1.39 3.82
CA LEU A 54 8.63 0.98 2.65
C LEU A 54 10.13 1.19 2.89
N HIS A 55 10.47 2.19 3.68
CA HIS A 55 11.81 2.45 4.22
C HIS A 55 11.66 3.36 5.46
N ASP A 56 12.72 3.62 6.22
CA ASP A 56 12.70 4.42 7.45
C ASP A 56 11.91 5.75 7.38
N LYS A 57 11.89 6.40 6.22
CA LYS A 57 11.24 7.71 5.99
C LYS A 57 10.17 7.69 4.89
N ILE A 58 9.77 6.49 4.44
CA ILE A 58 8.86 6.31 3.32
C ILE A 58 7.79 5.28 3.72
N TYR A 59 6.53 5.65 3.58
CA TYR A 59 5.39 4.81 3.91
C TYR A 59 4.45 4.66 2.71
N CYS A 60 3.71 3.55 2.73
CA CYS A 60 2.64 3.24 1.79
C CYS A 60 1.32 3.10 2.56
N ALA A 61 0.33 3.91 2.21
CA ALA A 61 -1.04 3.74 2.70
C ALA A 61 -1.80 2.74 1.81
N LEU A 62 -2.44 1.75 2.43
CA LEU A 62 -2.99 0.57 1.78
C LEU A 62 -4.52 0.61 1.71
N SER A 63 -5.08 0.34 0.54
CA SER A 63 -6.51 0.10 0.30
C SER A 63 -6.70 -0.95 -0.80
N GLY A 64 -7.90 -1.52 -0.89
CA GLY A 64 -8.22 -2.68 -1.74
C GLY A 64 -8.15 -4.00 -0.98
N SER A 65 -7.78 -5.07 -1.68
CA SER A 65 -7.46 -6.37 -1.08
C SER A 65 -6.31 -6.21 -0.10
N ALA A 66 -6.54 -6.59 1.17
CA ALA A 66 -5.53 -6.47 2.22
C ALA A 66 -4.28 -7.28 1.87
N ALA A 67 -4.45 -8.51 1.37
CA ALA A 67 -3.35 -9.39 1.00
C ALA A 67 -2.51 -8.81 -0.14
N ASP A 68 -3.16 -8.33 -1.21
CA ASP A 68 -2.46 -7.79 -2.38
C ASP A 68 -1.67 -6.53 -2.01
N ALA A 69 -2.33 -5.60 -1.31
CA ALA A 69 -1.72 -4.33 -0.93
C ALA A 69 -0.52 -4.52 0.01
N GLN A 70 -0.62 -5.43 0.98
CA GLN A 70 0.51 -5.78 1.86
C GLN A 70 1.64 -6.43 1.09
N THR A 71 1.34 -7.38 0.20
CA THR A 71 2.34 -8.08 -0.61
C THR A 71 3.14 -7.09 -1.46
N ILE A 72 2.47 -6.12 -2.10
CA ILE A 72 3.16 -5.08 -2.88
C ILE A 72 4.10 -4.26 -1.98
N ALA A 73 3.65 -3.85 -0.79
CA ALA A 73 4.46 -3.06 0.12
C ALA A 73 5.70 -3.82 0.63
N GLU A 74 5.55 -5.11 0.96
CA GLU A 74 6.65 -5.97 1.40
C GLU A 74 7.70 -6.18 0.31
N ILE A 75 7.27 -6.42 -0.94
CA ILE A 75 8.18 -6.55 -2.08
C ILE A 75 8.96 -5.26 -2.31
N VAL A 76 8.29 -4.11 -2.27
CA VAL A 76 8.95 -2.81 -2.47
C VAL A 76 9.89 -2.49 -1.32
N ASN A 77 9.51 -2.79 -0.07
CA ASN A 77 10.38 -2.60 1.07
C ASN A 77 11.69 -3.38 0.91
N TYR A 78 11.61 -4.66 0.56
CA TYR A 78 12.79 -5.49 0.31
C TYR A 78 13.66 -4.93 -0.81
N GLN A 79 13.07 -4.52 -1.93
CA GLN A 79 13.83 -3.96 -3.06
C GLN A 79 14.52 -2.64 -2.70
N LEU A 80 13.86 -1.78 -1.93
CA LEU A 80 14.44 -0.51 -1.47
C LEU A 80 15.58 -0.74 -0.48
N ASP A 81 15.45 -1.70 0.43
CA ASP A 81 16.47 -2.02 1.44
C ASP A 81 17.75 -2.57 0.80
N VAL A 82 17.60 -3.48 -0.17
CA VAL A 82 18.74 -3.98 -0.96
C VAL A 82 19.40 -2.83 -1.72
N HIS A 83 18.60 -2.00 -2.40
CA HIS A 83 19.11 -0.91 -3.21
C HIS A 83 19.81 0.19 -2.40
N SER A 84 19.25 0.58 -1.24
CA SER A 84 19.85 1.57 -0.35
C SER A 84 21.15 1.06 0.25
N THR A 85 21.21 -0.23 0.59
CA THR A 85 22.44 -0.88 1.08
C THR A 85 23.52 -0.91 0.00
N GLU A 86 23.18 -1.23 -1.25
CA GLU A 86 24.13 -1.28 -2.36
C GLU A 86 24.71 0.10 -2.72
N ILE A 87 23.86 1.15 -2.69
CA ILE A 87 24.27 2.52 -3.01
C ILE A 87 24.95 3.21 -1.81
N GLY A 88 24.59 2.81 -0.58
CA GLY A 88 25.03 3.48 0.64
C GLY A 88 24.30 4.80 0.91
N GLU A 89 23.10 5.00 0.35
CA GLU A 89 22.29 6.21 0.52
C GLU A 89 20.80 5.88 0.75
N ASP A 90 20.12 6.74 1.51
CA ASP A 90 18.66 6.65 1.71
C ASP A 90 17.93 6.77 0.35
N PRO A 91 16.89 5.96 0.09
CA PRO A 91 16.15 6.02 -1.16
C PRO A 91 15.32 7.30 -1.27
N GLN A 92 15.08 7.71 -2.52
CA GLN A 92 14.15 8.81 -2.84
C GLN A 92 12.70 8.30 -2.80
N VAL A 93 11.76 9.15 -2.36
CA VAL A 93 10.32 8.81 -2.33
C VAL A 93 9.81 8.47 -3.73
N ARG A 94 10.29 9.21 -4.75
CA ARG A 94 10.01 8.93 -6.16
C ARG A 94 10.46 7.54 -6.61
N SER A 95 11.58 7.02 -6.10
CA SER A 95 12.05 5.67 -6.43
C SER A 95 11.08 4.62 -5.87
N ALA A 96 10.66 4.78 -4.62
CA ALA A 96 9.66 3.92 -3.99
C ALA A 96 8.33 3.95 -4.76
N ALA A 97 7.82 5.13 -5.09
CA ALA A 97 6.60 5.30 -5.88
C ALA A 97 6.70 4.64 -7.27
N THR A 98 7.87 4.71 -7.90
CA THR A 98 8.12 4.06 -9.19
C THR A 98 8.06 2.54 -9.07
N LEU A 99 8.63 1.95 -8.02
CA LEU A 99 8.56 0.50 -7.78
C LEU A 99 7.12 0.04 -7.53
N VAL A 100 6.39 0.75 -6.65
CA VAL A 100 4.96 0.48 -6.39
C VAL A 100 4.15 0.55 -7.68
N ARG A 101 4.33 1.61 -8.48
CA ARG A 101 3.64 1.79 -9.77
C ARG A 101 3.97 0.65 -10.74
N ASN A 102 5.23 0.26 -10.85
CA ASN A 102 5.65 -0.78 -11.78
C ASN A 102 5.05 -2.15 -11.43
N ILE A 103 5.06 -2.53 -10.15
CA ILE A 103 4.44 -3.78 -9.68
C ILE A 103 2.93 -3.73 -9.88
N SER A 104 2.29 -2.64 -9.46
CA SER A 104 0.84 -2.47 -9.58
C SER A 104 0.39 -2.52 -11.04
N TYR A 105 1.14 -1.89 -11.95
CA TYR A 105 0.82 -1.91 -13.38
C TYR A 105 1.07 -3.28 -14.02
N LYS A 106 2.13 -3.98 -13.60
CA LYS A 106 2.45 -5.32 -14.11
C LYS A 106 1.34 -6.33 -13.81
N TYR A 107 0.71 -6.23 -12.65
CA TYR A 107 -0.31 -7.16 -12.16
C TYR A 107 -1.70 -6.52 -12.03
N LYS A 108 -1.97 -5.46 -12.83
CA LYS A 108 -3.19 -4.65 -12.71
C LYS A 108 -4.51 -5.40 -12.90
N GLU A 109 -4.48 -6.54 -13.58
CA GLU A 109 -5.67 -7.38 -13.83
C GLU A 109 -5.84 -8.47 -12.74
N GLU A 110 -4.83 -8.66 -11.90
CA GLU A 110 -4.73 -9.75 -10.92
C GLU A 110 -4.77 -9.23 -9.46
N LEU A 111 -4.28 -8.02 -9.24
CA LEU A 111 -4.21 -7.39 -7.91
C LEU A 111 -5.24 -6.28 -7.78
N SER A 112 -5.91 -6.24 -6.64
CA SER A 112 -6.78 -5.13 -6.26
C SER A 112 -6.13 -4.29 -5.17
N ALA A 113 -5.34 -3.29 -5.56
CA ALA A 113 -4.68 -2.40 -4.61
C ALA A 113 -4.77 -0.93 -5.04
N HIS A 114 -5.11 -0.08 -4.09
CA HIS A 114 -5.08 1.37 -4.22
C HIS A 114 -4.13 1.92 -3.16
N LEU A 115 -3.01 2.46 -3.61
CA LEU A 115 -1.86 2.75 -2.78
C LEU A 115 -1.52 4.24 -2.86
N ILE A 116 -1.14 4.84 -1.74
CA ILE A 116 -0.54 6.18 -1.69
C ILE A 116 0.86 6.03 -1.13
N VAL A 117 1.88 6.48 -1.85
CA VAL A 117 3.26 6.50 -1.35
C VAL A 117 3.55 7.90 -0.85
N ALA A 118 3.99 8.02 0.40
CA ALA A 118 4.39 9.31 0.93
C ALA A 118 5.58 9.15 1.87
N GLY A 119 6.45 10.15 1.86
CA GLY A 119 7.64 10.11 2.68
C GLY A 119 8.40 11.43 2.63
N TRP A 120 9.63 11.36 3.12
CA TRP A 120 10.57 12.46 3.06
C TRP A 120 11.92 11.95 2.58
N ASP A 121 12.55 12.69 1.66
CA ASP A 121 13.94 12.48 1.28
C ASP A 121 14.74 13.79 1.26
N ARG A 122 16.07 13.65 1.19
CA ARG A 122 17.00 14.78 1.26
C ARG A 122 16.98 15.66 0.01
N ARG A 123 16.44 15.17 -1.11
CA ARG A 123 16.53 15.83 -2.40
C ARG A 123 15.38 16.79 -2.60
N ASP A 124 14.17 16.29 -2.40
CA ASP A 124 12.94 17.01 -2.71
C ASP A 124 12.07 17.28 -1.47
N GLY A 125 12.45 16.78 -0.29
CA GLY A 125 11.72 16.98 0.94
C GLY A 125 10.52 16.04 1.08
N GLY A 126 9.41 16.55 1.65
CA GLY A 126 8.17 15.78 1.81
C GLY A 126 7.47 15.61 0.46
N GLN A 127 7.01 14.40 0.15
CA GLN A 127 6.33 14.11 -1.11
C GLN A 127 5.16 13.15 -0.89
N VAL A 128 4.06 13.38 -1.62
CA VAL A 128 2.94 12.44 -1.79
C VAL A 128 2.87 12.04 -3.27
N SER A 129 2.85 10.75 -3.56
CA SER A 129 2.92 10.17 -4.92
C SER A 129 1.94 9.02 -5.13
#